data_AF-A0A350KMD0-F1
#
_entry.id   AF-A0A350KMD0-F1
#
_cell.length_a   1.000
_cell.length_b   1.000
_cell.length_c   1.000
_cell.angle_alpha   90.00
_cell.angle_beta   90.00
_cell.angle_gamma   90.00
#
_symmetry.space_group_name_H-M   'P 1'
#
loop_
_entity.id
_entity.type
_entity.pdbx_description
1 polymer ?
#
loop_
_entity_poly.entity_id
_entity_poly.type
_entity_poly.pdbx_seq_one_letter_code
_entity_poly.pdbx_strand_id
1 'polypeptide(L)'
;MHPRSFVKLSIAAAVMFLFAACVWVTTPEYSAGSFSGEPLLPDLMNRINDVEVVSIEHGGETMTFMRDDGAGWVMTEADNYPADRDRIRNVLIGLAGLEKIEPKTALPD
;
A
#
# COMPACT_ATOMS: atom_id res chain seq x y z
N MET A 1 -57.30 18.40 8.58
CA MET A 1 -56.26 17.35 8.69
C MET A 1 -56.62 16.45 9.87
N HIS A 2 -56.86 15.15 9.65
CA HIS A 2 -57.28 14.27 10.75
C HIS A 2 -56.10 13.97 11.69
N PRO A 3 -56.21 14.23 13.00
CA PRO A 3 -55.11 14.07 13.96
C PRO A 3 -54.56 12.64 14.01
N ARG A 4 -55.41 11.65 13.68
CA ARG A 4 -55.03 10.22 13.60
C ARG A 4 -54.06 9.90 12.47
N SER A 5 -54.14 10.61 11.34
CA SER A 5 -53.21 10.42 10.22
C SER A 5 -51.84 11.01 10.55
N PHE A 6 -51.81 12.14 11.26
CA PHE A 6 -50.58 12.77 11.72
C PHE A 6 -49.83 11.89 12.73
N VAL A 7 -50.54 11.31 13.70
CA VAL A 7 -49.93 10.38 14.69
C VAL A 7 -49.33 9.15 14.03
N LYS A 8 -50.04 8.53 13.06
CA LYS A 8 -49.51 7.38 12.30
C LYS A 8 -48.24 7.73 11.54
N LEU A 9 -48.20 8.91 10.91
CA LEU A 9 -47.03 9.36 10.17
C LEU A 9 -45.84 9.65 11.09
N SER A 10 -46.09 10.22 12.28
CA SER A 10 -45.06 10.48 13.28
C SER A 10 -44.44 9.20 13.84
N ILE A 11 -45.25 8.15 14.06
CA ILE A 11 -44.77 6.84 14.49
C ILE A 11 -43.92 6.19 13.38
N ALA A 12 -44.39 6.23 12.14
CA ALA A 12 -43.65 5.68 11.00
C ALA A 12 -42.29 6.38 10.82
N ALA A 13 -42.25 7.71 10.97
CA ALA A 13 -41.01 8.48 10.92
C ALA A 13 -40.03 8.11 12.04
N ALA A 14 -40.52 7.94 13.27
CA ALA A 14 -39.69 7.53 14.41
C ALA A 14 -39.09 6.12 14.19
N VAL A 15 -39.88 5.19 13.64
CA VAL A 15 -39.40 3.85 13.30
C VAL A 15 -38.33 3.90 12.23
N MET A 16 -38.54 4.65 11.13
CA MET A 16 -37.51 4.84 10.10
C MET A 16 -36.23 5.44 10.65
N PHE A 17 -36.33 6.42 11.55
CA PHE A 17 -35.17 7.04 12.18
C PHE A 17 -34.37 6.05 13.05
N LEU A 18 -35.07 5.20 13.81
CA LEU A 18 -34.45 4.13 14.59
C LEU A 18 -33.75 3.10 13.70
N PHE A 19 -34.37 2.71 12.59
CA PHE A 19 -33.73 1.83 11.60
C PHE A 19 -32.49 2.47 10.99
N ALA A 20 -32.55 3.75 10.61
CA ALA A 20 -31.40 4.46 10.07
C ALA A 20 -30.25 4.55 11.10
N ALA A 21 -30.55 4.83 12.36
CA ALA A 21 -29.57 4.84 13.44
C ALA A 21 -28.96 3.45 13.69
N CYS A 22 -29.78 2.39 13.65
CA CYS A 22 -29.32 1.01 13.78
C CYS A 22 -28.39 0.63 12.63
N VAL A 23 -28.75 0.97 11.39
CA VAL A 23 -27.89 0.76 10.22
C VAL A 23 -26.58 1.54 10.38
N TRP A 24 -26.63 2.80 10.80
CA TRP A 24 -25.43 3.63 10.98
C TRP A 24 -24.45 3.09 12.04
N VAL A 25 -24.96 2.47 13.11
CA VAL A 25 -24.11 1.86 14.16
C VAL A 25 -23.58 0.49 13.74
N THR A 26 -24.33 -0.24 12.91
CA THR A 26 -23.96 -1.60 12.48
C THR A 26 -23.18 -1.64 11.17
N THR A 27 -23.17 -0.56 10.39
CA THR A 27 -22.27 -0.43 9.26
C THR A 27 -20.85 -0.43 9.82
N PRO A 28 -20.05 -1.47 9.54
CA PRO A 28 -18.65 -1.44 9.92
C PRO A 28 -18.07 -0.19 9.27
N GLU A 29 -17.47 0.69 10.07
CA GLU A 29 -16.55 1.67 9.52
C GLU A 29 -15.57 0.83 8.71
N TYR A 30 -15.60 0.97 7.38
CA TYR A 30 -14.50 0.56 6.54
C TYR A 30 -13.37 1.51 6.89
N SER A 31 -12.79 1.29 8.08
CA SER A 31 -11.46 1.71 8.42
C SER A 31 -10.61 0.86 7.50
N ALA A 32 -10.49 1.33 6.25
CA ALA A 32 -9.26 1.19 5.50
C ALA A 32 -8.20 1.59 6.52
N GLY A 33 -7.57 0.58 7.15
CA GLY A 33 -6.77 0.80 8.33
C GLY A 33 -5.84 1.97 8.06
N SER A 34 -5.62 2.78 9.10
CA SER A 34 -4.76 3.97 9.10
C SER A 34 -3.28 3.60 8.90
N PHE A 35 -2.99 2.75 7.93
CA PHE A 35 -1.68 2.35 7.45
C PHE A 35 -1.05 3.46 6.60
N SER A 36 -1.75 4.59 6.40
CA SER A 36 -1.24 5.76 5.68
C SER A 36 0.04 6.27 6.35
N GLY A 37 1.16 6.19 5.65
CA GLY A 37 2.48 6.61 6.12
C GLY A 37 3.33 5.51 6.79
N GLU A 38 2.85 4.26 6.86
CA GLU A 38 3.71 3.16 7.27
C GLU A 38 4.66 2.74 6.14
N PRO A 39 5.93 2.38 6.45
CA PRO A 39 6.83 1.83 5.44
C PRO A 39 6.24 0.55 4.83
N LEU A 40 6.29 0.48 3.50
CA LEU A 40 5.85 -0.67 2.72
C LEU A 40 6.78 -1.87 2.96
N LEU A 41 8.07 -1.60 3.17
CA LEU A 41 9.12 -2.60 3.44
C LEU A 41 9.87 -2.23 4.74
N PRO A 42 9.29 -2.47 5.93
CA PRO A 42 9.79 -1.94 7.21
C PRO A 42 11.24 -2.36 7.53
N ASP A 43 11.64 -3.58 7.15
CA ASP A 43 12.97 -4.11 7.45
C ASP A 43 14.01 -3.83 6.36
N LEU A 44 13.60 -3.37 5.17
CA LEU A 44 14.52 -3.18 4.05
C LEU A 44 15.56 -2.11 4.35
N MET A 45 15.19 -1.06 5.09
CA MET A 45 16.14 0.00 5.44
C MET A 45 17.29 -0.52 6.32
N ASN A 46 16.99 -1.46 7.23
CA ASN A 46 17.98 -2.07 8.13
C ASN A 46 18.88 -3.09 7.40
N ARG A 47 18.35 -3.74 6.36
CA ARG A 47 19.03 -4.79 5.60
C ARG A 47 19.47 -4.35 4.20
N ILE A 48 19.52 -3.04 3.95
CA ILE A 48 19.82 -2.50 2.61
C ILE A 48 21.22 -2.90 2.12
N ASN A 49 22.15 -3.13 3.05
CA ASN A 49 23.51 -3.59 2.73
C ASN A 49 23.58 -5.07 2.40
N ASP A 50 22.57 -5.86 2.78
CA ASP A 50 22.49 -7.30 2.54
C ASP A 50 21.93 -7.63 1.15
N VAL A 51 21.59 -6.61 0.35
CA VAL A 51 21.07 -6.79 -1.01
C VAL A 51 22.21 -7.17 -1.95
N GLU A 52 22.11 -8.38 -2.50
CA GLU A 52 23.08 -8.95 -3.45
C GLU A 52 22.67 -8.77 -4.93
N VAL A 53 21.37 -8.75 -5.21
CA VAL A 53 20.84 -8.74 -6.59
C VAL A 53 19.70 -7.74 -6.69
N VAL A 54 19.70 -6.95 -7.77
CA VAL A 54 18.61 -6.06 -8.16
C VAL A 54 18.26 -6.35 -9.61
N SER A 55 17.04 -6.85 -9.88
CA SER A 55 16.53 -7.01 -11.23
C SER A 55 15.47 -5.96 -11.54
N ILE A 56 15.54 -5.39 -12.74
CA ILE A 56 14.58 -4.41 -13.25
C ILE A 56 14.03 -4.96 -14.55
N GLU A 57 12.72 -5.18 -14.59
CA GLU A 57 12.01 -5.57 -15.80
C GLU A 57 11.32 -4.33 -16.39
N HIS A 58 11.61 -4.02 -17.65
CA HIS A 58 11.00 -2.90 -18.37
C HIS A 58 10.78 -3.27 -19.83
N GLY A 59 9.53 -3.15 -20.30
CA GLY A 59 9.22 -3.36 -21.73
C GLY A 59 9.53 -4.76 -22.26
N GLY A 60 9.58 -5.78 -21.39
CA GLY A 60 9.96 -7.15 -21.75
C GLY A 60 11.48 -7.42 -21.73
N GLU A 61 12.29 -6.41 -21.40
CA GLU A 61 13.72 -6.57 -21.14
C GLU A 61 13.96 -6.65 -19.63
N THR A 62 14.86 -7.53 -19.21
CA THR A 62 15.31 -7.64 -17.81
C THR A 62 16.76 -7.19 -17.72
N MET A 63 17.03 -6.29 -16.78
CA MET A 63 18.36 -5.83 -16.43
C MET A 63 18.68 -6.31 -15.01
N THR A 64 19.78 -7.03 -14.83
CA THR A 64 20.17 -7.64 -13.56
C THR A 64 21.49 -7.03 -13.09
N PHE A 65 21.46 -6.43 -11.90
CA PHE A 65 22.62 -5.90 -11.22
C PHE A 65 22.99 -6.84 -10.07
N MET A 66 24.23 -7.32 -10.09
CA MET A 66 24.80 -8.15 -9.02
C MET A 66 25.88 -7.38 -8.28
N ARG A 67 25.98 -7.62 -6.98
CA ARG A 67 27.10 -7.16 -6.18
C ARG A 67 28.32 -8.04 -6.47
N ASP A 68 29.44 -7.38 -6.75
CA ASP A 68 30.75 -8.01 -6.90
C ASP A 68 31.68 -7.48 -5.81
N ASP A 69 32.32 -8.41 -5.08
CA ASP A 69 33.16 -8.11 -3.92
C ASP A 69 34.40 -7.26 -4.24
N GLY A 70 34.76 -7.10 -5.51
CA GLY A 70 35.91 -6.31 -5.97
C GLY A 70 35.56 -5.06 -6.78
N ALA A 71 34.57 -5.14 -7.68
CA ALA A 71 34.20 -4.09 -8.63
C ALA A 71 32.97 -3.27 -8.20
N GLY A 72 32.28 -3.67 -7.12
CA GLY A 72 31.10 -2.98 -6.61
C GLY A 72 29.81 -3.58 -7.15
N TRP A 73 29.20 -2.94 -8.14
CA TRP A 73 27.99 -3.46 -8.79
C TRP A 73 28.27 -3.70 -10.26
N VAL A 74 27.76 -4.80 -10.81
CA VAL A 74 27.95 -5.19 -12.21
C VAL A 74 26.62 -5.54 -12.86
N MET A 75 26.48 -5.25 -14.14
CA MET A 75 25.31 -5.63 -14.94
C MET A 75 25.59 -6.91 -15.71
N THR A 76 24.83 -7.97 -15.41
CA THR A 76 25.11 -9.32 -15.94
C THR A 76 24.90 -9.38 -17.46
N GLU A 77 23.91 -8.68 -18.00
CA GLU A 77 23.55 -8.69 -19.42
C GLU A 77 24.56 -7.95 -20.31
N ALA A 78 25.42 -7.10 -19.74
CA ALA A 78 26.48 -6.38 -20.46
C ALA A 78 27.87 -6.90 -20.10
N ASP A 79 28.06 -8.22 -20.03
CA ASP A 79 29.36 -8.84 -19.75
C ASP A 79 29.97 -8.36 -18.41
N ASN A 80 29.14 -8.31 -17.36
CA ASN A 80 29.50 -7.80 -16.03
C ASN A 80 30.02 -6.35 -16.06
N TYR A 81 29.45 -5.51 -16.94
CA TYR A 81 29.83 -4.10 -17.03
C TYR A 81 29.64 -3.38 -15.68
N PRO A 82 30.63 -2.59 -15.21
CA PRO A 82 30.53 -1.85 -13.96
C PRO A 82 29.32 -0.91 -13.95
N ALA A 83 28.41 -1.12 -13.00
CA ALA A 83 27.24 -0.31 -12.79
C ALA A 83 27.51 0.80 -11.77
N ASP A 84 26.78 1.91 -11.92
CA ASP A 84 26.88 3.04 -11.01
C ASP A 84 26.27 2.68 -9.64
N ARG A 85 27.15 2.52 -8.64
CA ARG A 85 26.78 2.23 -7.26
C ARG A 85 25.86 3.29 -6.66
N ASP A 86 26.03 4.57 -7.02
CA ASP A 86 25.21 5.66 -6.50
C ASP A 86 23.80 5.57 -7.03
N ARG A 87 23.65 5.22 -8.31
CA ARG A 87 22.34 4.96 -8.92
C ARG A 87 21.62 3.79 -8.25
N ILE A 88 22.29 2.66 -8.06
CA ILE A 88 21.68 1.48 -7.42
C ILE A 88 21.29 1.78 -5.98
N ARG A 89 22.16 2.45 -5.22
CA ARG A 89 21.86 2.87 -3.85
C ARG A 89 20.63 3.78 -3.79
N ASN A 90 20.52 4.74 -4.69
CA ASN A 90 19.36 5.65 -4.72
C ASN A 90 18.04 4.90 -4.99
N VAL A 91 18.07 3.87 -5.84
CA VAL A 91 16.89 3.01 -6.06
C VAL A 91 16.54 2.25 -4.79
N LEU A 92 17.52 1.64 -4.12
CA LEU A 92 17.28 0.88 -2.87
C LEU A 92 16.74 1.77 -1.74
N ILE A 93 17.27 2.99 -1.59
CA ILE A 93 16.76 3.98 -0.63
C ILE A 93 15.33 4.38 -0.99
N GLY A 94 15.06 4.62 -2.27
CA GLY A 94 13.71 4.93 -2.75
C GLY A 94 12.70 3.82 -2.47
N LEU A 95 13.11 2.55 -2.65
CA LEU A 95 12.29 1.38 -2.31
C LEU A 95 12.06 1.24 -0.80
N ALA A 96 13.09 1.47 0.01
CA ALA A 96 12.98 1.42 1.47
C ALA A 96 12.10 2.55 2.05
N GLY A 97 12.06 3.70 1.37
CA GLY A 97 11.22 4.84 1.73
C GLY A 97 9.79 4.79 1.17
N LEU A 98 9.39 3.70 0.52
CA LEU A 98 8.01 3.56 0.07
C LEU A 98 7.06 3.48 1.27
N GLU A 99 5.99 4.24 1.22
CA GLU A 99 4.95 4.26 2.24
C GLU A 99 3.65 3.65 1.70
N LYS A 100 2.89 3.00 2.58
CA LYS A 100 1.53 2.55 2.30
C LYS A 100 0.63 3.78 2.27
N ILE A 101 -0.11 3.96 1.18
CA ILE A 101 -1.05 5.08 1.01
C ILE A 101 -2.49 4.61 1.22
N GLU A 102 -2.86 3.47 0.60
CA GLU A 102 -4.19 2.87 0.68
C GLU A 102 -4.09 1.35 0.74
N PRO A 103 -4.99 0.66 1.47
CA PRO A 103 -5.00 -0.81 1.55
C PRO A 103 -5.65 -1.45 0.31
N LYS A 104 -5.03 -1.29 -0.87
CA LYS A 104 -5.53 -1.87 -2.14
C LYS A 104 -5.45 -3.40 -2.22
N THR A 105 -4.76 -4.03 -1.28
CA THR A 105 -4.61 -5.49 -1.17
C THR A 105 -5.38 -6.07 0.01
N ALA A 106 -6.13 -5.25 0.76
CA ALA A 106 -7.04 -5.77 1.77
C ALA A 106 -8.18 -6.52 1.06
N LEU A 107 -8.22 -7.83 1.25
CA LEU A 107 -9.36 -8.63 0.83
C LEU A 107 -10.55 -8.20 1.71
N PRO A 108 -11.72 -7.91 1.11
CA PRO A 108 -12.93 -7.75 1.89
C PRO A 108 -13.28 -9.11 2.51
N ASP A 109 -13.47 -9.14 3.82
CA ASP A 109 -14.06 -10.29 4.52
C ASP A 109 -15.54 -10.48 4.14
#